data_AF-A0A2I1E202-F1
#
_entry.id   AF-A0A2I1E202-F1
#
_cell.length_a   1.000
_cell.length_b   1.000
_cell.length_c   1.000
_cell.angle_alpha   90.00
_cell.angle_beta   90.00
_cell.angle_gamma   90.00
#
_symmetry.space_group_name_H-M   'P 1'
#
loop_
_entity.id
_entity.type
_entity.pdbx_description
1 polymer ?
#
loop_
_entity_poly.entity_id
_entity_poly.type
_entity_poly.pdbx_seq_one_letter_code
_entity_poly.pdbx_strand_id
1 'polypeptide(L)'
;MIGQMIIDVFKNQKYLAKEIMKMFMETVSLKKLSYYTSSKTINLSFLRYPGAKGCLTNLSKLSCNSNVKSAFFYKLSQICCNIQSLTIEF
;
A
#
# COMPACT_ATOMS: atom_id res chain seq x y z
N MET A 1 -28.00 20.11 -9.33
CA MET A 1 -28.13 19.81 -7.88
C MET A 1 -27.68 18.37 -7.57
N ILE A 2 -28.28 17.34 -8.16
CA ILE A 2 -27.94 15.92 -7.92
C ILE A 2 -26.47 15.56 -8.26
N GLY A 3 -25.95 16.06 -9.39
CA GLY A 3 -24.56 15.78 -9.78
C GLY A 3 -23.50 16.26 -8.77
N GLN A 4 -23.74 17.41 -8.11
CA GLN A 4 -22.85 17.93 -7.09
C GLN A 4 -22.87 17.08 -5.82
N MET A 5 -24.05 16.65 -5.37
CA MET A 5 -24.20 15.72 -4.24
C MET A 5 -23.45 14.41 -4.47
N ILE A 6 -23.54 13.83 -5.68
CA ILE A 6 -22.82 12.60 -6.02
C ILE A 6 -21.30 12.82 -5.92
N ILE A 7 -20.79 13.93 -6.46
CA ILE A 7 -19.36 14.29 -6.38
C ILE A 7 -18.91 14.40 -4.92
N ASP A 8 -19.70 15.06 -4.08
CA ASP A 8 -19.36 15.29 -2.67
C ASP A 8 -19.34 14.00 -1.87
N VAL A 9 -20.26 13.06 -2.11
CA VAL A 9 -20.26 11.72 -1.48
C VAL A 9 -18.97 10.96 -1.82
N PHE A 10 -18.60 10.89 -3.09
CA PHE A 10 -17.37 10.21 -3.50
C PHE A 10 -16.11 10.89 -2.97
N LYS A 11 -16.12 12.22 -2.90
CA LYS A 11 -15.03 13.01 -2.34
C LYS A 11 -14.85 12.71 -0.84
N ASN A 12 -15.94 12.71 -0.07
CA ASN A 12 -15.92 12.40 1.36
C ASN A 12 -15.41 10.99 1.65
N GLN A 13 -15.82 9.99 0.86
CA GLN A 13 -15.30 8.62 0.97
C GLN A 13 -13.79 8.56 0.74
N LYS A 14 -13.28 9.27 -0.29
CA LYS A 14 -11.84 9.34 -0.56
C LYS A 14 -11.06 10.00 0.58
N TYR A 15 -11.59 11.06 1.19
CA TYR A 15 -10.95 11.71 2.35
C TYR A 15 -10.93 10.80 3.57
N LEU A 16 -12.04 10.14 3.87
CA LEU A 16 -12.10 9.22 5.01
C LEU A 16 -11.08 8.07 4.84
N ALA A 17 -11.02 7.46 3.65
CA ALA A 17 -10.02 6.45 3.35
C ALA A 17 -8.58 6.97 3.52
N LYS A 18 -8.31 8.21 3.09
CA LYS A 18 -7.00 8.84 3.24
C LYS A 18 -6.58 9.00 4.70
N GLU A 19 -7.48 9.50 5.56
CA GLU A 19 -7.17 9.71 6.98
C GLU A 19 -7.02 8.39 7.76
N ILE A 20 -7.84 7.38 7.44
CA ILE A 20 -7.68 6.02 7.98
C ILE A 20 -6.31 5.45 7.61
N MET A 21 -5.92 5.57 6.33
CA MET A 21 -4.62 5.10 5.87
C MET A 21 -3.47 5.83 6.55
N LYS A 22 -3.56 7.15 6.73
CA LYS A 22 -2.56 7.94 7.46
C LYS A 22 -2.41 7.45 8.89
N MET A 23 -3.51 7.33 9.64
CA MET A 23 -3.51 6.85 11.02
C MET A 23 -2.89 5.44 11.13
N PHE A 24 -3.26 4.53 10.22
CA PHE A 24 -2.71 3.18 10.19
C PHE A 24 -1.19 3.18 9.95
N MET A 25 -0.72 3.97 8.99
CA MET A 25 0.70 4.06 8.62
C MET A 25 1.55 4.71 9.72
N GLU A 26 0.99 5.59 10.53
CA GLU A 26 1.71 6.24 11.63
C GLU A 26 1.80 5.34 12.88
N THR A 27 0.87 4.41 13.08
CA THR A 27 0.72 3.67 14.33
C THR A 27 1.16 2.21 14.26
N VAL A 28 1.09 1.58 13.09
CA VAL A 28 1.33 0.15 12.95
C VAL A 28 2.72 -0.10 12.38
N SER A 29 3.43 -1.09 12.93
CA SER A 29 4.65 -1.66 12.34
C SER A 29 4.34 -3.05 11.76
N LEU A 30 4.20 -3.14 10.44
CA LEU A 30 3.86 -4.37 9.74
C LEU A 30 5.02 -5.37 9.73
N LYS A 31 4.70 -6.65 10.00
CA LYS A 31 5.64 -7.78 9.82
C LYS A 31 5.37 -8.57 8.54
N LYS A 32 4.15 -8.50 8.01
CA LYS A 32 3.72 -9.22 6.81
C LYS A 32 2.95 -8.27 5.89
N LEU A 33 3.19 -8.39 4.59
CA LEU A 33 2.49 -7.65 3.54
C LEU A 33 2.08 -8.63 2.44
N SER A 34 0.81 -8.55 2.05
CA SER A 34 0.20 -9.34 0.99
C SER A 34 -0.27 -8.41 -0.11
N TYR A 35 0.37 -8.47 -1.28
CA TYR A 35 0.13 -7.55 -2.40
C TYR A 35 -0.30 -8.33 -3.65
N TYR A 36 -1.61 -8.33 -3.91
CA TYR A 36 -2.21 -8.99 -5.07
C TYR A 36 -2.86 -7.94 -5.96
N THR A 37 -2.45 -7.88 -7.22
CA THR A 37 -2.99 -6.91 -8.19
C THR A 37 -3.39 -7.59 -9.49
N SER A 38 -4.60 -7.33 -9.97
CA SER A 38 -4.99 -7.65 -11.35
C SER A 38 -4.51 -6.60 -12.35
N SER A 39 -4.11 -5.41 -11.85
CA SER A 39 -3.65 -4.32 -12.68
C SER A 39 -2.20 -4.49 -13.09
N LYS A 40 -1.93 -4.24 -14.38
CA LYS A 40 -0.56 -4.07 -14.91
C LYS A 40 0.10 -2.76 -14.41
N THR A 41 -0.66 -1.85 -13.81
CA THR A 41 -0.11 -0.60 -13.24
C THR A 41 0.29 -0.82 -11.78
N ILE A 42 1.48 -0.32 -11.44
CA ILE A 42 2.00 -0.38 -10.07
C ILE A 42 1.25 0.68 -9.25
N ASN A 43 0.37 0.26 -8.34
CA ASN A 43 -0.21 1.16 -7.36
C ASN A 43 0.59 1.08 -6.05
N LEU A 44 1.47 2.08 -5.87
CA LEU A 44 2.26 2.30 -4.66
C LEU A 44 1.92 3.65 -4.02
N SER A 45 0.71 4.14 -4.25
CA SER A 45 0.24 5.40 -3.64
C SER A 45 0.32 5.35 -2.12
N PHE A 46 0.19 4.15 -1.52
CA PHE A 46 0.30 3.95 -0.09
C PHE A 46 1.70 4.26 0.48
N LEU A 47 2.76 4.18 -0.32
CA LEU A 47 4.11 4.54 0.12
C LEU A 47 4.29 6.05 0.32
N ARG A 48 3.34 6.87 -0.16
CA ARG A 48 3.38 8.33 -0.02
C ARG A 48 2.75 8.83 1.28
N TYR A 49 2.10 7.97 2.06
CA TYR A 49 1.53 8.38 3.34
C TYR A 49 2.64 8.68 4.35
N PRO A 50 2.49 9.74 5.17
CA PRO A 50 3.28 9.90 6.38
C PRO A 50 3.25 8.61 7.21
N GLY A 51 4.39 8.23 7.80
CA GLY A 51 4.51 6.99 8.57
C GLY A 51 4.75 5.72 7.74
N ALA A 52 4.50 5.71 6.42
CA ALA A 52 4.62 4.49 5.61
C ALA A 52 6.00 3.82 5.71
N LYS A 53 7.08 4.61 5.79
CA LYS A 53 8.42 4.07 6.03
C LYS A 53 8.51 3.36 7.39
N GLY A 54 8.12 4.03 8.47
CA GLY A 54 8.09 3.45 9.81
C GLY A 54 7.23 2.19 9.88
N CYS A 55 6.08 2.22 9.22
CA CYS A 55 5.17 1.09 9.13
C CYS A 55 5.79 -0.14 8.46
N LEU A 56 6.60 0.07 7.42
CA LEU A 56 7.18 -1.01 6.63
C LEU A 56 8.61 -1.39 7.04
N THR A 57 9.26 -0.63 7.92
CA THR A 57 10.66 -0.87 8.36
C THR A 57 10.88 -2.30 8.86
N ASN A 58 9.92 -2.86 9.59
CA ASN A 58 10.02 -4.19 10.19
C ASN A 58 9.33 -5.30 9.38
N LEU A 59 8.97 -4.99 8.13
CA LEU A 59 8.37 -5.97 7.23
C LEU A 59 9.39 -7.10 6.99
N SER A 60 8.97 -8.34 7.26
CA SER A 60 9.84 -9.51 7.10
C SER A 60 9.26 -10.58 6.17
N LYS A 61 7.95 -10.53 5.89
CA LYS A 61 7.30 -11.45 4.96
C LYS A 61 6.51 -10.69 3.89
N LEU A 62 6.76 -11.01 2.63
CA LEU A 62 6.03 -10.49 1.48
C LEU A 62 5.38 -11.65 0.74
N SER A 63 4.07 -11.56 0.49
CA SER A 63 3.38 -12.41 -0.48
C SER A 63 2.82 -11.57 -1.62
N CYS A 64 2.92 -12.06 -2.85
CA CYS A 64 2.38 -11.37 -4.01
C CYS A 64 2.07 -12.32 -5.16
N ASN A 65 1.37 -11.83 -6.19
CA ASN A 65 1.17 -12.59 -7.42
C ASN A 65 2.29 -12.36 -8.45
N SER A 66 2.47 -13.33 -9.35
CA SER A 66 3.53 -13.42 -10.36
C SER A 66 3.58 -12.24 -11.34
N ASN A 67 2.44 -11.57 -11.53
CA ASN A 67 2.32 -10.44 -12.45
C ASN A 67 2.85 -9.10 -11.89
N VAL A 68 3.31 -9.07 -10.63
CA VAL A 68 3.86 -7.87 -9.99
C VAL A 68 5.17 -7.47 -10.65
N LYS A 69 5.24 -6.22 -11.11
CA LYS A 69 6.39 -5.68 -11.83
C LYS A 69 7.63 -5.53 -10.94
N SER A 70 8.82 -5.75 -11.50
CA SER A 70 10.13 -5.57 -10.83
C SER A 70 10.28 -4.22 -10.12
N ALA A 71 9.78 -3.14 -10.71
CA ALA A 71 9.82 -1.79 -10.12
C ALA A 71 9.04 -1.66 -8.79
N PHE A 72 8.11 -2.58 -8.48
CA PHE A 72 7.50 -2.69 -7.16
C PHE A 72 8.54 -3.11 -6.11
N PHE A 73 9.25 -4.21 -6.38
CA PHE A 73 10.26 -4.75 -5.47
C PHE A 73 11.41 -3.77 -5.26
N TYR A 74 11.83 -3.09 -6.34
CA TYR A 74 12.84 -2.03 -6.24
C TYR A 74 12.42 -0.89 -5.30
N LYS A 75 11.17 -0.44 -5.37
CA LYS A 75 10.68 0.63 -4.47
C LYS A 75 10.50 0.16 -3.04
N LEU A 76 10.04 -1.08 -2.85
CA LEU A 76 9.89 -1.65 -1.53
C LEU A 76 11.24 -1.82 -0.83
N SER A 77 12.29 -2.22 -1.55
CA SER A 77 13.63 -2.39 -0.99
C SER A 77 14.28 -1.08 -0.52
N GLN A 78 13.84 0.08 -1.03
CA GLN A 78 14.30 1.39 -0.53
C GLN A 78 13.73 1.75 0.85
N ILE A 79 12.73 1.01 1.32
CA ILE A 79 11.96 1.32 2.52
C ILE A 79 12.13 0.21 3.57
N CYS A 80 12.10 -1.04 3.11
CA CYS A 80 12.27 -2.24 3.91
C CYS A 80 13.50 -3.03 3.46
N CYS A 81 14.42 -3.28 4.37
CA CYS A 81 15.67 -4.03 4.09
C CYS A 81 15.69 -5.42 4.74
N ASN A 82 14.61 -5.83 5.43
CA ASN A 82 14.59 -7.03 6.30
C ASN A 82 13.63 -8.12 5.81
N ILE A 83 13.31 -8.18 4.52
CA ILE A 83 12.50 -9.26 3.96
C ILE A 83 13.24 -10.59 4.10
N GLN A 84 12.68 -11.51 4.88
CA GLN A 84 13.20 -12.85 5.14
C GLN A 84 12.45 -13.92 4.35
N SER A 85 11.20 -13.63 3.95
CA SER A 85 10.35 -14.57 3.23
C SER A 85 9.61 -13.86 2.11
N LEU A 86 9.72 -14.42 0.90
CA LEU A 86 9.01 -13.99 -0.28
C LEU A 86 8.20 -15.18 -0.82
N THR A 87 6.89 -15.02 -0.89
CA THR A 87 5.97 -15.98 -1.53
C THR A 87 5.43 -15.35 -2.80
N ILE A 88 5.61 -16.04 -3.93
CA ILE A 88 5.04 -15.64 -5.22
C ILE A 88 3.98 -16.68 -5.61
N GLU A 89 2.75 -16.22 -5.76
CA GLU A 89 1.63 -17.02 -6.25
C GLU A 89 1.46 -16.81 -7.75
N PHE A 90 1.26 -17.91 -8.49
CA PHE A 90 1.27 -17.90 -9.95
C PHE A 90 -0.09 -17.57 -10.54
#